data_AF-A0A347AGM3-F1
#
_entry.id   AF-A0A347AGM3-F1
#
_cell.length_a   1.000
_cell.length_b   1.000
_cell.length_c   1.000
_cell.angle_alpha   90.00
_cell.angle_beta   90.00
_cell.angle_gamma   90.00
#
_symmetry.space_group_name_H-M   'P 1'
#
loop_
_entity.id
_entity.type
_entity.pdbx_description
1 polymer ?
#
loop_
_entity_poly.entity_id
_entity_poly.type
_entity_poly.pdbx_seq_one_letter_code
_entity_poly.pdbx_strand_id
1 'polypeptide(L)'
;MLTHEPLIKISHSKIRCYQRKQKKKTRSGETHTYTVTQYVIILKHDQPFECEDDVSIIKSEDYFRIDDRLSKQKQEYNEFLEKLNQQEIEIKNLKTRLRKFEKKDVDSKLKKLEQIELKLNQLNEDYKHKVKELVKVKKELESKNEIIKELEDKGFMGRILDRFKDSKED
;
A
#
# COMPACT_ATOMS: atom_id res chain seq x y z
N MET A 1 3.23 21.64 -22.35
CA MET A 1 3.84 21.85 -23.68
C MET A 1 5.35 21.91 -23.48
N LEU A 2 6.06 20.83 -23.79
CA LEU A 2 7.53 20.79 -23.79
C LEU A 2 7.97 21.17 -25.20
N THR A 3 8.54 22.37 -25.34
CA THR A 3 9.14 22.85 -26.57
C THR A 3 10.32 21.96 -26.92
N HIS A 4 10.31 21.37 -28.13
CA HIS A 4 11.35 20.51 -28.65
C HIS A 4 12.72 21.22 -28.62
N GLU A 5 13.57 20.89 -27.64
CA GLU A 5 15.00 21.16 -27.75
C GLU A 5 15.60 20.15 -28.75
N PRO A 6 16.39 20.61 -29.73
CA PRO A 6 17.01 19.71 -30.69
C PRO A 6 18.06 18.88 -29.96
N LEU A 7 17.73 17.60 -29.73
CA LEU A 7 18.67 16.58 -29.28
C LEU A 7 19.74 16.38 -30.35
N ILE A 8 20.87 17.06 -30.20
CA ILE A 8 22.08 16.73 -30.96
C ILE A 8 22.51 15.34 -30.48
N LYS A 9 22.19 14.30 -31.25
CA LYS A 9 22.72 12.94 -31.04
C LYS A 9 24.21 12.95 -31.42
N ILE A 10 25.09 13.18 -30.44
CA ILE A 10 26.56 13.10 -30.60
C ILE A 10 27.03 11.63 -30.58
N SER A 11 26.17 10.66 -30.92
CA SER A 11 26.50 9.25 -30.63
C SER A 11 27.61 8.68 -31.53
N HIS A 12 27.93 9.26 -32.70
CA HIS A 12 28.92 8.67 -33.63
C HIS A 12 29.79 9.66 -34.41
N SER A 13 29.76 10.95 -34.11
CA SER A 13 30.51 11.95 -34.87
C SER A 13 31.96 12.03 -34.36
N LYS A 14 32.90 11.47 -35.13
CA LYS A 14 34.34 11.64 -34.89
C LYS A 14 34.67 13.13 -34.95
N ILE A 15 34.92 13.75 -33.80
CA ILE A 15 35.36 15.15 -33.71
C ILE A 15 36.71 15.25 -34.42
N ARG A 16 36.79 16.08 -35.46
CA ARG A 16 38.04 16.35 -36.17
C ARG A 16 38.61 17.69 -35.69
N CYS A 17 39.89 17.68 -35.36
CA CYS A 17 40.64 18.86 -34.94
C CYS A 17 41.48 19.38 -36.11
N TYR A 18 41.34 20.66 -36.44
CA TYR A 18 42.09 21.32 -37.51
C TYR A 18 42.87 22.50 -36.93
N GLN A 19 44.16 22.57 -37.23
CA GLN A 19 44.97 23.74 -36.93
C GLN A 19 45.08 24.61 -38.18
N ARG A 20 44.56 25.84 -38.12
CA ARG A 20 44.64 26.80 -39.22
C ARG A 20 45.48 28.00 -38.81
N LYS A 21 46.44 28.37 -39.66
CA LYS A 21 47.17 29.62 -39.52
C LYS A 21 46.32 30.77 -40.03
N GLN A 22 46.00 31.73 -39.18
CA GLN A 22 45.31 32.97 -39.53
C GLN A 22 46.28 34.14 -39.47
N LYS A 23 46.14 35.08 -40.40
CA LYS A 23 46.92 36.31 -40.42
C LYS A 23 46.02 37.47 -40.04
N LYS A 24 46.44 38.30 -39.09
CA LYS A 24 45.73 39.52 -38.69
C LYS A 24 46.68 40.70 -38.79
N LYS A 25 46.24 41.77 -39.47
CA LYS A 25 46.96 43.04 -39.48
C LYS A 25 46.71 43.78 -38.18
N THR A 26 47.78 44.21 -37.52
CA THR A 26 47.72 45.09 -36.36
C THR A 26 47.53 46.55 -36.81
N ARG A 27 47.15 47.42 -35.87
CA ARG A 27 47.04 48.87 -36.15
C ARG A 27 48.36 49.51 -36.57
N SER A 28 49.51 48.90 -36.23
CA SER A 28 50.85 49.31 -36.69
C SER A 28 51.15 48.94 -38.14
N GLY A 29 50.25 48.20 -38.82
CA GLY A 29 50.45 47.73 -40.20
C GLY A 29 51.17 46.38 -40.30
N GLU A 30 51.72 45.88 -39.21
CA GLU A 30 52.41 44.58 -39.16
C GLU A 30 51.40 43.43 -39.25
N THR A 31 51.72 42.42 -40.05
CA THR A 31 50.86 41.25 -40.21
C THR A 31 51.37 40.12 -39.33
N HIS A 32 50.64 39.82 -38.26
CA HIS A 32 50.97 38.73 -37.35
C HIS A 32 50.22 37.46 -37.76
N THR A 33 50.90 36.32 -37.66
CA THR A 33 50.32 35.01 -37.97
C THR A 33 50.12 34.23 -36.67
N TYR A 34 48.92 33.74 -36.42
CA TYR A 34 48.56 32.95 -35.24
C TYR A 34 47.96 31.62 -35.66
N THR A 35 48.22 30.57 -34.89
CA THR A 35 47.63 29.25 -35.12
C THR A 35 46.35 29.13 -34.29
N VAL A 36 45.21 28.92 -34.95
CA VAL A 36 43.91 28.72 -34.31
C VAL A 36 43.50 27.27 -34.47
N THR A 37 43.12 26.63 -33.37
CA THR A 37 42.59 25.27 -33.36
C THR A 37 41.07 25.32 -33.50
N GLN A 38 40.52 24.59 -34.45
CA GLN A 38 39.08 24.48 -34.71
C GLN A 38 38.63 23.03 -34.58
N TYR A 39 37.51 22.80 -33.90
CA TYR A 39 36.90 21.48 -33.73
C TYR A 39 35.63 21.40 -34.56
N VAL A 40 35.53 20.37 -35.42
CA VAL A 40 34.39 20.18 -36.33
C VAL A 40 33.71 18.85 -36.03
N ILE A 41 32.39 18.90 -35.86
CA ILE A 41 31.52 17.74 -35.68
C ILE A 41 30.88 17.42 -37.03
N ILE A 42 31.25 16.29 -37.64
CA ILE A 42 30.65 15.85 -38.90
C ILE A 42 29.33 15.15 -38.60
N LEU A 43 28.21 15.74 -39.00
CA LEU A 43 26.90 15.09 -38.96
C LEU A 43 26.77 14.12 -40.14
N LYS A 44 26.33 12.88 -39.89
CA LYS A 44 26.09 11.89 -40.96
C LYS A 44 24.72 12.12 -41.61
N HIS A 45 24.67 11.79 -42.89
CA HIS A 45 23.67 12.10 -43.94
C HIS A 45 22.16 11.78 -43.74
N ASP A 46 21.65 11.55 -42.52
CA ASP A 46 20.23 11.19 -42.33
C ASP A 46 19.38 12.24 -41.61
N GLN A 47 19.79 13.52 -41.59
CA GLN A 47 18.91 14.61 -41.15
C GLN A 47 18.34 15.36 -42.36
N PRO A 48 17.01 15.39 -42.56
CA PRO A 48 16.39 16.07 -43.68
C PRO A 48 16.27 17.55 -43.34
N PHE A 49 17.37 18.27 -43.42
CA PHE A 49 17.36 19.72 -43.48
C PHE A 49 18.19 20.11 -44.70
N GLU A 50 17.51 20.67 -45.70
CA GLU A 50 18.13 21.40 -46.79
C GLU A 50 18.83 22.62 -46.19
N CYS A 51 20.08 22.46 -45.78
CA CYS A 51 20.94 23.58 -45.46
C CYS A 51 22.23 23.36 -46.25
N GLU A 52 22.47 24.21 -47.24
CA GLU A 52 23.79 24.41 -47.83
C GLU A 52 24.80 24.64 -46.69
N ASP A 53 25.69 23.67 -46.47
CA ASP A 53 26.95 23.78 -45.71
C ASP A 53 26.99 24.63 -44.41
N ASP A 54 25.92 24.68 -43.63
CA ASP A 54 25.94 25.37 -42.33
C ASP A 54 26.54 24.48 -41.23
N VAL A 55 27.86 24.38 -41.23
CA VAL A 55 28.64 23.90 -40.08
C VAL A 55 28.53 24.93 -38.95
N SER A 56 27.68 24.68 -37.96
CA SER A 56 27.66 25.50 -36.74
C SER A 56 28.93 25.23 -35.92
N ILE A 57 29.94 26.10 -36.06
CA ILE A 57 31.16 26.09 -35.26
C ILE A 57 30.80 26.53 -33.84
N ILE A 58 30.62 25.56 -32.94
CA ILE A 58 30.53 25.84 -31.50
C ILE A 58 31.90 26.35 -31.06
N LYS A 59 31.96 27.55 -30.48
CA LYS A 59 33.21 28.06 -29.89
C LYS A 59 33.63 27.12 -28.77
N SER A 60 34.93 26.90 -28.59
CA SER A 60 35.45 26.00 -27.55
C SER A 60 34.86 26.30 -26.17
N GLU A 61 34.67 27.58 -25.83
CA GLU A 61 34.04 28.02 -24.58
C GLU A 61 32.58 27.54 -24.43
N ASP A 62 31.79 27.55 -25.52
CA ASP A 62 30.39 27.12 -25.50
C ASP A 62 30.28 25.61 -25.38
N TYR A 63 31.23 24.85 -25.95
CA TYR A 63 31.31 23.40 -25.78
C TYR A 63 31.49 23.02 -24.31
N PHE A 64 32.47 23.61 -23.61
CA PHE A 64 32.73 23.30 -22.20
C PHE A 64 31.54 23.69 -21.30
N ARG A 65 30.88 24.81 -21.59
CA ARG A 65 29.66 25.22 -20.86
C ARG A 65 28.51 24.22 -21.02
N ILE A 66 28.32 23.70 -22.24
CA ILE A 66 27.28 22.71 -22.52
C ILE A 66 27.64 21.37 -21.88
N ASP A 67 28.90 20.94 -21.96
CA ASP A 67 29.38 19.68 -21.37
C ASP A 67 29.23 19.68 -19.84
N ASP A 68 29.63 20.77 -19.18
CA ASP A 68 29.44 20.95 -17.73
C ASP A 68 27.95 20.88 -17.34
N ARG A 69 27.07 21.51 -18.14
CA ARG A 69 25.63 21.50 -17.89
C ARG A 69 25.03 20.10 -18.05
N LEU A 70 25.43 19.38 -19.09
CA LEU A 70 24.99 18.00 -19.34
C LEU A 70 25.50 17.06 -18.23
N SER A 71 26.73 17.24 -17.78
CA SER A 71 27.32 16.48 -16.69
C SER A 71 26.53 16.66 -15.39
N LYS A 72 26.18 17.91 -15.04
CA LYS A 72 25.32 18.23 -13.88
C LYS A 72 23.94 17.61 -14.00
N GLN A 73 23.27 17.76 -15.14
CA GLN A 73 21.95 17.17 -15.36
C GLN A 73 21.97 15.64 -15.27
N LYS A 74 23.02 15.00 -15.78
CA LYS A 74 23.19 13.55 -15.67
C LYS A 74 23.35 13.11 -14.21
N GLN A 75 24.10 13.87 -13.42
CA GLN A 75 24.24 13.60 -11.99
C GLN A 75 22.91 13.74 -11.25
N GLU A 76 22.18 14.83 -11.46
CA GLU A 76 20.85 15.06 -10.87
C GLU A 76 19.87 13.95 -11.24
N TYR A 77 19.88 13.51 -12.50
CA TYR A 77 19.05 12.40 -12.97
C TYR A 77 19.40 11.07 -12.28
N ASN A 78 20.69 10.77 -12.09
CA ASN A 78 21.13 9.58 -11.38
C ASN A 78 20.69 9.62 -9.90
N GLU A 79 20.84 10.76 -9.24
CA GLU A 79 20.37 10.94 -7.85
C GLU A 79 18.85 10.76 -7.74
N PHE A 80 18.10 11.27 -8.74
CA PHE A 80 16.65 11.07 -8.81
C PHE A 80 16.28 9.59 -8.99
N LEU A 81 16.97 8.88 -9.89
CA LEU A 81 16.78 7.45 -10.10
C LEU A 81 17.07 6.62 -8.84
N GLU A 82 18.14 6.95 -8.10
CA GLU A 82 18.46 6.28 -6.85
C GLU A 82 17.36 6.48 -5.80
N LYS A 83 16.84 7.71 -5.66
CA LYS A 83 15.71 8.00 -4.76
C LYS A 83 14.45 7.24 -5.16
N LEU A 84 14.14 7.18 -6.45
CA LEU A 84 13.01 6.41 -6.97
C LEU A 84 13.13 4.92 -6.62
N ASN A 85 14.30 4.33 -6.85
CA ASN A 85 14.56 2.93 -6.50
C ASN A 85 14.41 2.67 -4.99
N GLN A 86 14.90 3.59 -4.16
CA GLN A 86 14.74 3.48 -2.70
C GLN A 86 13.25 3.53 -2.30
N GLN A 87 12.47 4.44 -2.88
CA GLN A 87 11.03 4.54 -2.63
C GLN A 87 10.27 3.29 -3.08
N GLU A 88 10.61 2.70 -4.23
CA GLU A 88 9.98 1.45 -4.68
C GLU A 88 10.25 0.28 -3.72
N ILE A 89 11.47 0.18 -3.20
CA ILE A 89 11.83 -0.82 -2.18
C ILE A 89 11.03 -0.60 -0.90
N GLU A 90 10.89 0.65 -0.44
CA GLU A 90 10.12 0.99 0.75
C GLU A 90 8.64 0.64 0.58
N ILE A 91 8.03 0.98 -0.55
CA ILE A 91 6.63 0.62 -0.87
C ILE A 91 6.44 -0.90 -0.85
N LYS A 92 7.39 -1.66 -1.42
CA LYS A 92 7.33 -3.13 -1.41
C LYS A 92 7.40 -3.69 0.03
N ASN A 93 8.23 -3.11 0.88
CA ASN A 93 8.35 -3.49 2.29
C ASN A 93 7.08 -3.16 3.08
N LEU A 94 6.51 -1.97 2.88
CA LEU A 94 5.25 -1.55 3.51
C LEU A 94 4.08 -2.45 3.09
N LYS A 95 3.94 -2.77 1.79
CA LYS A 95 2.93 -3.72 1.30
C LYS A 95 3.07 -5.09 1.95
N THR A 96 4.30 -5.57 2.12
CA THR A 96 4.55 -6.87 2.77
C THR A 96 4.17 -6.84 4.26
N ARG A 97 4.47 -5.75 4.96
CA ARG A 97 4.05 -5.55 6.37
C ARG A 97 2.54 -5.49 6.50
N LEU A 98 1.86 -4.74 5.63
CA LEU A 98 0.40 -4.62 5.62
C LEU A 98 -0.28 -5.98 5.46
N ARG A 99 0.15 -6.79 4.47
CA ARG A 99 -0.35 -8.16 4.29
C ARG A 99 -0.16 -9.04 5.52
N LYS A 100 0.95 -8.88 6.26
CA LYS A 100 1.19 -9.63 7.51
C LYS A 100 0.24 -9.19 8.62
N PHE A 101 -0.03 -7.89 8.75
CA PHE A 101 -1.00 -7.39 9.73
C PHE A 101 -2.42 -7.83 9.41
N GLU A 102 -2.84 -7.76 8.14
CA GLU A 102 -4.15 -8.23 7.70
C GLU A 102 -4.35 -9.72 8.01
N LYS A 103 -3.36 -10.57 7.68
CA LYS A 103 -3.41 -12.00 8.02
C LYS A 103 -3.52 -12.24 9.53
N LYS A 104 -2.68 -11.57 10.34
CA LYS A 104 -2.73 -11.71 11.79
C LYS A 104 -4.08 -11.28 12.38
N ASP A 105 -4.66 -10.20 11.88
CA ASP A 105 -5.95 -9.71 12.36
C ASP A 105 -7.08 -10.71 12.01
N VAL A 106 -7.10 -11.21 10.77
CA VAL A 106 -8.04 -12.25 10.32
C VAL A 106 -7.89 -13.52 11.16
N ASP A 107 -6.66 -14.02 11.36
CA ASP A 107 -6.40 -15.22 12.17
C ASP A 107 -6.88 -15.04 13.62
N SER A 108 -6.68 -13.84 14.18
CA SER A 108 -7.11 -13.53 15.55
C SER A 108 -8.64 -13.46 15.68
N LYS A 109 -9.33 -12.91 14.67
CA LYS A 109 -10.79 -12.84 14.62
C LYS A 109 -11.40 -14.22 14.42
N LEU A 110 -10.80 -15.06 13.56
CA LEU A 110 -11.20 -16.45 13.38
C LEU A 110 -11.10 -17.24 14.69
N LYS A 111 -9.97 -17.16 15.39
CA LYS A 111 -9.83 -17.81 16.71
C LYS A 111 -10.87 -17.35 17.73
N LYS A 112 -11.22 -16.06 17.72
CA LYS A 112 -12.29 -15.53 18.60
C LYS A 112 -13.66 -16.08 18.19
N LEU A 113 -13.94 -16.21 16.90
CA LEU A 113 -15.19 -16.79 16.41
C LEU A 113 -15.30 -18.27 16.81
N GLU A 114 -14.25 -19.07 16.62
CA GLU A 114 -14.21 -20.47 17.06
C GLU A 114 -14.47 -20.62 18.57
N GLN A 115 -13.89 -19.73 19.39
CA GLN A 115 -14.15 -19.71 20.83
C GLN A 115 -15.59 -19.35 21.18
N ILE A 116 -16.19 -18.40 20.46
CA ILE A 116 -17.60 -18.01 20.65
C ILE A 116 -18.52 -19.17 20.25
N GLU A 117 -18.22 -19.84 19.14
CA GLU A 117 -18.98 -21.00 18.66
C GLU A 117 -18.96 -22.14 19.68
N LEU A 118 -17.80 -22.47 20.24
CA LEU A 118 -17.67 -23.46 21.31
C LEU A 118 -18.52 -23.10 22.54
N LYS A 119 -18.47 -21.82 22.96
CA LYS A 119 -19.28 -21.34 24.11
C LYS A 119 -20.78 -21.40 23.82
N LEU A 120 -21.20 -21.05 22.61
CA LEU A 120 -22.60 -21.14 22.19
C LEU A 120 -23.08 -22.59 22.20
N ASN A 121 -22.26 -23.52 21.70
CA ASN A 121 -22.58 -24.94 21.71
C ASN A 121 -22.72 -25.48 23.14
N GLN A 122 -21.80 -25.12 24.04
CA GLN A 122 -21.90 -25.46 25.46
C GLN A 122 -23.18 -24.91 26.09
N LEU A 123 -23.46 -23.62 25.88
CA LEU A 123 -24.66 -22.98 26.41
C LEU A 123 -25.94 -23.64 25.89
N ASN A 124 -25.94 -24.07 24.63
CA ASN A 124 -27.08 -24.75 24.01
C ASN A 124 -27.30 -26.15 24.62
N GLU A 125 -26.24 -26.90 24.88
CA GLU A 125 -26.34 -28.18 25.59
C GLU A 125 -26.85 -27.97 27.03
N ASP A 126 -26.30 -27.00 27.76
CA ASP A 126 -26.77 -26.64 29.11
C ASP A 126 -28.25 -26.24 29.10
N TYR A 127 -28.67 -25.46 28.10
CA TYR A 127 -30.07 -25.07 27.93
C TYR A 127 -30.96 -26.29 27.68
N LYS A 128 -30.57 -27.21 26.79
CA LYS A 128 -31.29 -28.47 26.56
C LYS A 128 -31.42 -29.30 27.84
N HIS A 129 -30.37 -29.37 28.65
CA HIS A 129 -30.39 -30.06 29.94
C HIS A 129 -31.38 -29.42 30.90
N LYS A 130 -31.32 -28.09 31.08
CA LYS A 130 -32.27 -27.35 31.94
C LYS A 130 -33.71 -27.48 31.48
N VAL A 131 -33.97 -27.47 30.17
CA VAL A 131 -35.32 -27.70 29.63
C VAL A 131 -35.83 -29.09 30.01
N LYS A 132 -35.00 -30.14 29.92
CA LYS A 132 -35.39 -31.49 30.34
C LYS A 132 -35.71 -31.54 31.84
N GLU A 133 -34.93 -30.86 32.68
CA GLU A 133 -35.19 -30.76 34.12
C GLU A 133 -36.50 -30.05 34.42
N LEU A 134 -36.75 -28.89 33.77
CA LEU A 134 -37.99 -28.15 33.92
C LEU A 134 -39.22 -28.97 33.51
N VAL A 135 -39.11 -29.78 32.45
CA VAL A 135 -40.18 -30.69 32.04
C VAL A 135 -40.46 -31.75 33.11
N LYS A 136 -39.43 -32.30 33.76
CA LYS A 136 -39.64 -33.26 34.86
C LYS A 136 -40.34 -32.60 36.05
N VAL A 137 -39.85 -31.45 36.49
CA VAL A 137 -40.44 -30.68 37.60
C VAL A 137 -41.88 -30.30 37.29
N LYS A 138 -42.18 -29.90 36.05
CA LYS A 138 -43.55 -29.58 35.62
C LYS A 138 -44.48 -30.79 35.76
N LYS A 139 -44.05 -31.97 35.32
CA LYS A 139 -44.84 -33.22 35.47
C LYS A 139 -45.07 -33.58 36.93
N GLU A 140 -44.06 -33.42 37.79
CA GLU A 140 -44.20 -33.65 39.23
C GLU A 140 -45.15 -32.64 39.89
N LEU A 141 -45.16 -31.40 39.41
CA LEU A 141 -46.10 -30.38 39.88
C LEU A 141 -47.53 -30.71 39.45
N GLU A 142 -47.72 -31.13 38.19
CA GLU A 142 -49.01 -31.56 37.66
C GLU A 142 -49.59 -32.74 38.44
N SER A 143 -48.78 -33.77 38.74
CA SER A 143 -49.25 -34.91 39.55
C SER A 143 -49.58 -34.54 40.99
N LYS A 144 -48.81 -33.65 41.63
CA LYS A 144 -49.14 -33.13 42.95
C LYS A 144 -50.42 -32.30 42.95
N ASN A 145 -50.64 -31.50 41.91
CA ASN A 145 -51.88 -30.72 41.77
C ASN A 145 -53.10 -31.61 41.56
N GLU A 146 -52.97 -32.74 40.84
CA GLU A 146 -54.04 -33.74 40.73
C GLU A 146 -54.39 -34.35 42.10
N ILE A 147 -53.38 -34.72 42.90
CA ILE A 147 -53.58 -35.23 44.27
C ILE A 147 -54.29 -34.19 45.15
N ILE A 148 -53.89 -32.93 45.07
CA ILE A 148 -54.53 -31.84 45.84
C ILE A 148 -56.00 -31.71 45.44
N LYS A 149 -56.30 -31.66 44.14
CA LYS A 149 -57.70 -31.62 43.66
C LYS A 149 -58.51 -32.81 44.16
N GLU A 150 -57.97 -34.02 44.11
CA GLU A 150 -58.66 -35.19 44.66
C GLU A 150 -58.95 -35.08 46.16
N LEU A 151 -58.01 -34.53 46.94
CA LEU A 151 -58.20 -34.32 48.39
C LEU A 151 -59.24 -33.22 48.68
N GLU A 152 -59.28 -32.17 47.86
CA GLU A 152 -60.29 -31.12 47.90
C GLU A 152 -61.68 -31.68 47.54
N ASP A 153 -61.79 -32.42 46.43
CA ASP A 153 -63.04 -33.02 45.94
C ASP A 153 -63.60 -34.08 46.91
N LYS A 154 -62.72 -34.85 47.56
CA LYS A 154 -63.12 -35.80 48.62
C LYS A 154 -63.54 -35.09 49.92
N GLY A 155 -63.54 -33.76 49.98
CA GLY A 155 -63.89 -32.99 51.17
C GLY A 155 -62.99 -33.33 52.38
N PHE A 156 -61.80 -33.88 52.14
CA PHE A 156 -60.91 -34.37 53.18
C PHE A 156 -60.35 -33.21 54.00
N MET A 157 -60.01 -32.11 53.34
CA MET A 157 -59.55 -30.87 53.98
C MET A 157 -60.64 -30.26 54.88
N GLY A 158 -61.90 -30.27 54.44
CA GLY A 158 -63.04 -29.85 55.27
C GLY A 158 -63.20 -30.72 56.52
N ARG A 159 -63.16 -32.06 56.34
CA ARG A 159 -63.28 -33.03 57.45
C ARG A 159 -62.11 -33.02 58.44
N ILE A 160 -60.93 -32.58 58.02
CA ILE A 160 -59.80 -32.35 58.93
C ILE A 160 -59.99 -31.04 59.70
N LEU A 161 -60.34 -29.95 59.01
CA LEU A 161 -60.57 -28.66 59.63
C LEU A 161 -61.70 -28.69 60.67
N ASP A 162 -62.76 -29.45 60.40
CA ASP A 162 -63.86 -29.63 61.35
C ASP A 162 -63.40 -30.41 62.59
N ARG A 163 -62.63 -31.49 62.44
CA ARG A 163 -62.05 -32.22 63.58
C ARG A 163 -61.08 -31.39 64.43
N PHE A 164 -60.37 -30.43 63.84
CA PHE A 164 -59.51 -29.51 64.59
C PHE A 164 -60.28 -28.40 65.33
N LYS A 165 -61.51 -28.09 64.92
CA LYS A 165 -62.40 -27.20 65.68
C LYS A 165 -62.98 -27.93 66.88
N ASP A 166 -63.41 -29.17 66.69
CA ASP A 166 -63.97 -29.99 67.77
C ASP A 166 -62.93 -30.29 68.88
N SER A 167 -61.64 -30.37 68.54
CA SER A 167 -60.56 -30.60 69.52
C SER A 167 -60.11 -29.37 70.32
N LYS A 168 -60.72 -28.19 70.11
CA LYS A 168 -60.42 -26.95 70.84
C LYS A 168 -61.51 -26.55 71.84
N GLU A 169 -62.62 -27.30 71.90
CA GLU A 169 -63.74 -27.05 72.80
C GLU A 169 -63.78 -27.98 74.03
N ASP A 170 -62.74 -28.82 74.25
CA ASP A 170 -62.52 -29.59 75.49
C ASP A 170 -61.37 -29.01 76.35
#